data_AF-A0A2G2MQ52-F1
#
_entry.id   AF-A0A2G2MQ52-F1
#
_cell.length_a   1.000
_cell.length_b   1.000
_cell.length_c   1.000
_cell.angle_alpha   90.00
_cell.angle_beta   90.00
_cell.angle_gamma   90.00
#
_symmetry.space_group_name_H-M   'P 1'
#
loop_
_entity.id
_entity.type
_entity.pdbx_description
1 polymer ?
#
loop_
_entity_poly.entity_id
_entity_poly.type
_entity_poly.pdbx_seq_one_letter_code
_entity_poly.pdbx_strand_id
1 'polypeptide(L)' 'MAEKTKQKIGPVKYLAQVRAEGRKVVWPSMRETVTTTIMVVIVMIIFGIFFFFVDWAAANGTTAILKIGT' A
#
# COMPACT_ATOMS: atom_id res chain seq x y z
N MET A 1 -33.56 -17.46 37.13
CA MET A 1 -33.01 -17.04 35.83
C MET A 1 -32.59 -15.59 35.97
N ALA A 2 -31.30 -15.32 36.21
CA ALA A 2 -30.81 -13.95 36.30
C ALA A 2 -29.92 -13.70 35.08
N GLU A 3 -30.43 -12.84 34.21
CA GLU A 3 -29.89 -12.43 32.94
C GLU A 3 -28.47 -11.88 33.09
N LYS A 4 -27.52 -12.53 32.40
CA LYS A 4 -26.12 -12.11 32.34
C LYS A 4 -26.07 -10.87 31.45
N THR A 5 -26.28 -9.70 32.04
CA THR A 5 -26.24 -8.41 31.35
C THR A 5 -24.95 -8.31 30.54
N LYS A 6 -25.14 -8.21 29.23
CA LYS A 6 -24.12 -8.10 28.18
C LYS A 6 -23.04 -7.09 28.61
N GLN A 7 -21.90 -7.59 29.09
CA GLN A 7 -20.74 -6.76 29.42
C GLN A 7 -20.28 -6.07 28.13
N LYS A 8 -20.67 -4.80 27.95
CA LYS A 8 -20.01 -3.91 27.01
C LYS A 8 -18.53 -3.89 27.39
N ILE A 9 -17.65 -4.12 26.41
CA ILE A 9 -16.21 -4.20 26.60
C ILE A 9 -15.77 -2.89 27.25
N GLY A 10 -15.52 -2.90 28.57
CA GLY A 10 -15.08 -1.70 29.26
C GLY A 10 -13.72 -1.23 28.70
N PRO A 11 -13.43 0.08 28.70
CA PRO A 11 -12.18 0.62 28.14
C PRO A 11 -10.93 -0.05 28.72
N VAL A 12 -10.99 -0.48 29.98
CA VAL A 12 -9.94 -1.23 30.67
C VAL A 12 -9.73 -2.64 30.08
N LYS A 13 -10.80 -3.33 29.69
CA LYS A 13 -10.75 -4.67 29.07
C LYS A 13 -10.24 -4.61 27.62
N TYR A 14 -10.57 -3.52 26.91
CA TYR A 14 -10.10 -3.25 25.55
C TYR A 14 -8.58 -3.06 25.49
N LEU A 15 -7.98 -2.33 26.44
CA LEU A 15 -6.52 -2.17 26.50
C LEU A 15 -5.77 -3.49 26.71
N ALA A 16 -6.32 -4.37 27.55
CA ALA A 16 -5.78 -5.71 27.76
C ALA A 16 -5.83 -6.56 26.47
N GLN A 17 -6.91 -6.42 25.69
CA GLN A 17 -7.06 -7.07 24.40
C GLN A 17 -6.09 -6.50 23.35
N VAL A 18 -5.97 -5.18 23.22
CA VAL A 18 -4.99 -4.54 22.32
C VAL A 18 -3.56 -4.96 22.64
N ARG A 19 -3.20 -5.11 23.92
CA ARG A 19 -1.89 -5.64 24.32
C ARG A 19 -1.72 -7.12 23.94
N ALA A 20 -2.78 -7.92 24.03
CA ALA A 20 -2.76 -9.32 23.64
C ALA A 20 -2.63 -9.51 22.12
N GLU A 21 -3.37 -8.73 21.31
CA GLU A 21 -3.26 -8.67 19.85
C GLU A 21 -1.93 -8.06 19.40
N GLY A 22 -1.44 -7.03 20.07
CA GLY A 22 -0.17 -6.37 19.75
C GLY A 22 1.04 -7.30 19.87
N ARG A 23 0.99 -8.31 20.75
CA ARG A 23 2.03 -9.36 20.84
C ARG A 23 2.06 -10.30 19.63
N LYS A 24 1.00 -10.33 18.82
CA LYS A 24 0.95 -11.10 17.56
C LYS A 24 1.59 -10.36 16.39
N VAL A 25 1.90 -9.07 16.56
CA VAL A 25 2.60 -8.26 15.55
C VAL A 25 4.07 -8.69 15.53
N VAL A 26 4.39 -9.58 14.60
CA VAL A 26 5.77 -9.91 14.28
C VAL A 26 6.30 -8.83 13.34
N TRP A 27 7.28 -8.05 13.81
CA TRP A 27 7.96 -7.11 12.94
C TRP A 27 8.85 -7.88 11.97
N PRO A 28 8.78 -7.58 10.66
CA PRO A 28 9.57 -8.24 9.65
C PRO A 28 11.06 -8.08 9.94
N SER A 29 11.83 -9.13 9.65
CA SER A 29 13.28 -9.03 9.73
C SER A 29 13.80 -8.06 8.66
N MET A 30 14.92 -7.37 8.93
CA MET A 30 15.54 -6.46 7.96
C MET A 30 15.82 -7.15 6.61
N ARG A 31 16.04 -8.47 6.62
CA ARG A 31 16.27 -9.28 5.42
C ARG A 31 14.99 -9.41 4.58
N GLU A 32 13.86 -9.72 5.20
CA GLU A 32 12.56 -9.83 4.52
C GLU A 32 12.10 -8.49 3.94
N THR A 33 12.32 -7.40 4.68
CA THR A 33 12.01 -6.04 4.21
C THR A 33 12.80 -5.69 2.95
N VAL A 34 14.09 -6.04 2.91
CA VAL A 34 14.94 -5.78 1.74
C VAL A 34 14.50 -6.62 0.54
N THR A 35 14.23 -7.92 0.74
CA THR A 35 13.76 -8.79 -0.34
C THR A 35 12.45 -8.29 -0.94
N THR A 36 11.49 -7.89 -0.09
CA THR A 36 10.20 -7.35 -0.55
C THR A 36 10.37 -6.01 -1.25
N THR A 37 11.27 -5.14 -0.76
CA THR A 37 11.60 -3.87 -1.41
C THR A 37 12.17 -4.09 -2.80
N ILE A 38 13.10 -5.02 -2.98
CA ILE A 38 13.71 -5.33 -4.29
C ILE A 38 12.64 -5.76 -5.29
N MET A 39 11.71 -6.62 -4.87
CA MET A 39 10.59 -7.04 -5.72
C MET A 39 9.75 -5.85 -6.20
N VAL A 40 9.41 -4.92 -5.28
CA VAL A 40 8.63 -3.72 -5.62
C VAL A 40 9.42 -2.80 -6.57
N VAL A 41 10.73 -2.63 -6.34
CA VAL A 41 11.60 -1.82 -7.19
C VAL A 41 11.63 -2.35 -8.63
N ILE A 42 11.69 -3.67 -8.82
CA ILE A 42 11.67 -4.27 -10.16
C ILE A 42 10.37 -3.90 -10.90
N VAL A 43 9.23 -4.09 -10.24
CA VAL A 43 7.92 -3.75 -10.83
C VAL A 43 7.81 -2.26 -11.12
N MET A 44 8.30 -1.42 -10.21
CA MET A 44 8.31 0.03 -10.37
C MET A 44 9.18 0.49 -11.55
N ILE A 45 10.32 -0.16 -11.78
CA ILE A 45 11.17 0.12 -12.95
C ILE A 45 10.45 -0.26 -14.24
N ILE A 46 9.80 -1.43 -14.29
CA ILE A 46 9.04 -1.88 -15.48
C ILE A 46 7.93 -0.89 -15.81
N PHE A 47 7.11 -0.50 -14.82
CA PHE A 47 6.07 0.50 -15.02
C PHE A 47 6.63 1.88 -15.36
N GLY A 48 7.76 2.27 -14.77
CA GLY A 48 8.45 3.53 -15.09
C GLY A 48 8.89 3.60 -16.55
N ILE A 49 9.46 2.52 -17.08
CA ILE A 49 9.83 2.42 -18.50
C ILE A 49 8.57 2.49 -19.38
N PHE A 50 7.51 1.76 -19.03
CA PHE A 50 6.26 1.79 -19.77
C PHE A 50 5.66 3.20 -19.85
N PHE A 51 5.54 3.89 -18.71
CA PHE A 51 5.02 5.25 -18.68
C PHE A 51 5.89 6.22 -19.46
N PHE A 52 7.23 6.10 -19.37
CA PHE A 52 8.14 6.91 -20.16
C PHE A 52 7.87 6.82 -21.67
N PHE A 53 7.64 5.61 -22.21
CA PHE A 53 7.28 5.44 -23.62
C PHE A 53 5.92 6.06 -23.96
N VAL A 54 4.93 5.89 -23.08
CA VAL A 54 3.59 6.45 -23.27
C VAL A 54 3.64 7.98 -23.26
N ASP A 55 4.36 8.58 -22.31
CA ASP A 55 4.53 10.03 -22.21
C ASP A 55 5.27 10.59 -23.42
N TRP A 56 6.31 9.89 -23.88
CA TRP A 56 7.03 10.26 -25.10
C TRP A 56 6.12 10.20 -26.33
N ALA A 57 5.31 9.15 -26.46
CA ALA A 57 4.35 9.03 -27.56
C ALA A 57 3.26 10.10 -27.49
N ALA A 58 2.75 10.42 -26.29
CA ALA A 58 1.75 11.44 -26.07
C ALA A 58 2.28 12.86 -26.38
N ALA A 59 3.52 13.16 -25.98
CA ALA A 59 4.16 14.44 -26.28
C ALA A 59 4.35 14.64 -27.80
N ASN A 60 4.83 13.60 -28.50
CA ASN A 60 4.98 13.68 -29.96
C ASN A 60 3.63 13.70 -30.68
N GLY A 61 2.64 12.97 -30.18
CA GLY A 61 1.28 12.96 -30.74
C GLY A 61 0.57 14.31 -30.61
N THR A 62 0.65 14.95 -29.44
CA THR A 62 0.03 16.26 -29.21
C THR A 62 0.68 17.36 -30.05
N THR A 63 2.00 17.36 -30.21
CA THR A 63 2.68 18.30 -31.11
C THR A 63 2.31 18.09 -32.58
N ALA A 64 2.09 16.84 -33.02
CA ALA A 64 1.58 16.56 -34.35
C ALA A 64 0.16 17.09 -34.57
N ILE A 65 -0.73 16.94 -33.56
CA ILE A 65 -2.10 17.47 -33.61
C ILE A 65 -2.09 19.01 -33.64
N LEU A 66 -1.25 19.66 -32.82
CA LEU A 66 -1.16 21.12 -32.79
C LEU A 66 -0.65 21.68 -34.13
N LYS A 67 0.30 21.01 -34.79
CA LYS A 67 0.81 21.37 -36.12
C LYS A 67 -0.20 21.18 -37.26
N ILE A 68 -1.29 20.43 -37.05
CA ILE A 68 -2.36 20.28 -38.04
C ILE A 68 -3.34 21.47 -37.98
N GLY A 69 -3.49 22.10 -36.82
CA GLY A 69 -4.45 23.20 -36.60
C GLY A 69 -3.88 24.61 -36.69
N THR A 70 -2.56 24.78 -36.56
CA THR A 70 -1.81 26.03 -36.84
C THR A 70 -1.18 25.97 -38.22
#